data_AF-A0A7C5DLE1-F1
#
_entry.id   AF-A0A7C5DLE1-F1
#
_cell.length_a   1.000
_cell.length_b   1.000
_cell.length_c   1.000
_cell.angle_alpha   90.00
_cell.angle_beta   90.00
_cell.angle_gamma   90.00
#
_symmetry.space_group_name_H-M   'P 1'
#
loop_
_entity.id
_entity.type
_entity.pdbx_description
1 polymer ?
#
loop_
_entity_poly.entity_id
_entity_poly.type
_entity_poly.pdbx_seq_one_letter_code
_entity_poly.pdbx_strand_id
1 'polypeptide(L)'
;MADTKSDMQINFDSLLKQGFAVIDVRYRNYEITDGNFKYIITPVERDRDDFYQNMLKHYLGKNSEDKDIYKLWIKILKHKLKMSKMLGRDISIKVAALDFVETKD
;
A
#
# COMPACT_ATOMS: atom_id res chain seq x y z
N MET A 1 21.71 2.99 -17.02
CA MET A 1 21.74 3.34 -15.59
C MET A 1 20.70 2.48 -14.91
N ALA A 2 21.11 1.63 -13.97
CA ALA A 2 20.28 0.55 -13.45
C ALA A 2 19.13 1.11 -12.61
N ASP A 3 17.93 1.16 -13.20
CA ASP A 3 16.66 1.30 -12.49
C ASP A 3 16.55 0.07 -11.58
N THR A 4 17.06 0.20 -10.36
CA THR A 4 17.02 -0.88 -9.38
C THR A 4 15.57 -0.90 -8.93
N LYS A 5 14.76 -1.72 -9.63
CA LYS A 5 13.42 -2.09 -9.24
C LYS A 5 13.50 -2.70 -7.85
N SER A 6 13.44 -1.87 -6.82
CA SER A 6 13.04 -2.30 -5.49
C SER A 6 11.57 -2.63 -5.58
N ASP A 7 11.27 -3.79 -6.16
CA ASP A 7 9.95 -4.37 -6.11
C ASP A 7 9.59 -4.46 -4.64
N MET A 8 8.50 -3.77 -4.26
CA MET A 8 7.95 -3.80 -2.92
C MET A 8 7.70 -5.26 -2.51
N GLN A 9 8.66 -5.85 -1.78
CA GLN A 9 8.60 -7.20 -1.23
C GLN A 9 8.27 -7.08 0.27
N ILE A 10 6.99 -6.95 0.58
CA ILE A 10 6.50 -6.93 1.96
C ILE A 10 5.86 -8.28 2.25
N ASN A 11 6.30 -8.92 3.33
CA ASN A 11 5.63 -10.11 3.85
C ASN A 11 4.57 -9.68 4.87
N PHE A 12 3.36 -9.38 4.38
CA PHE A 12 2.24 -8.92 5.22
C PHE A 12 1.79 -9.97 6.23
N ASP A 13 1.84 -11.26 5.87
CA ASP A 13 1.47 -12.37 6.75
C ASP A 13 2.41 -12.43 7.98
N SER A 14 3.72 -12.34 7.75
CA SER A 14 4.71 -12.32 8.84
C SER A 14 4.54 -11.10 9.74
N LEU A 15 4.33 -9.91 9.16
CA LEU A 15 4.09 -8.69 9.93
C LEU A 15 2.82 -8.78 10.78
N LEU A 16 1.72 -9.29 10.20
CA LEU A 16 0.46 -9.48 10.92
C LEU A 16 0.63 -10.45 12.09
N LYS A 17 1.35 -11.56 11.90
CA LYS A 17 1.66 -12.51 12.98
C LYS A 17 2.43 -11.86 14.13
N GLN A 18 3.31 -10.90 13.82
CA GLN A 18 4.02 -10.09 14.81
C GLN A 18 3.17 -8.97 15.42
N GLY A 19 1.93 -8.79 14.96
CA GLY A 19 1.02 -7.76 15.44
C GLY A 19 1.22 -6.39 14.77
N PHE A 20 1.75 -6.35 13.56
CA PHE A 20 1.97 -5.12 12.79
C PHE A 20 1.30 -5.20 11.42
N ALA A 21 0.83 -4.08 10.90
CA ALA A 21 0.30 -3.99 9.54
C ALA A 21 0.78 -2.73 8.82
N VAL A 22 1.05 -2.85 7.53
CA VAL A 22 1.40 -1.73 6.66
C VAL A 22 0.12 -1.14 6.11
N ILE A 23 -0.25 0.06 6.57
CA ILE A 23 -1.52 0.72 6.23
C ILE A 23 -1.39 1.77 5.12
N ASP A 24 -0.17 2.23 4.85
CA ASP A 24 0.08 3.23 3.82
C ASP A 24 1.57 3.27 3.40
N VAL A 25 1.85 3.93 2.28
CA VAL A 25 3.18 4.33 1.84
C VAL A 25 3.20 5.82 1.53
N ARG A 26 4.09 6.58 2.16
CA ARG A 26 4.22 8.03 1.90
C ARG A 26 5.31 8.31 0.90
N TYR A 27 4.98 9.00 -0.17
CA TYR A 27 5.95 9.54 -1.11
C TYR A 27 6.64 10.75 -0.50
N ARG A 28 7.96 10.71 -0.44
CA ARG A 28 8.79 11.84 -0.03
C ARG A 28 10.12 11.76 -0.77
N ASN A 29 10.53 12.88 -1.33
CA ASN A 29 11.88 13.05 -1.84
C ASN A 29 12.75 13.53 -0.67
N TYR A 30 13.72 12.73 -0.24
CA TYR A 30 14.66 13.12 0.80
C TYR A 30 15.93 13.64 0.14
N GLU A 31 16.39 14.83 0.54
CA GLU A 31 17.62 15.41 -0.02
C GLU A 31 18.88 14.62 0.34
N ILE A 32 18.79 13.79 1.40
CA ILE A 32 19.91 13.10 2.03
C ILE A 32 19.94 11.59 1.77
N THR A 33 18.91 11.01 1.12
CA THR A 33 18.88 9.58 0.78
C THR A 33 18.20 9.34 -0.57
N ASP A 34 18.61 8.29 -1.27
CA ASP A 34 17.94 7.83 -2.50
C ASP A 34 16.56 7.18 -2.24
N GLY A 35 16.10 7.17 -0.98
CA GLY A 35 14.83 6.62 -0.60
C GLY A 35 13.69 7.52 -1.05
N ASN A 36 12.80 7.03 -1.92
CA ASN A 36 11.71 7.83 -2.48
C ASN A 36 10.38 7.70 -1.72
N PHE A 37 10.33 6.87 -0.67
CA PHE A 37 9.12 6.64 0.10
C PHE A 37 9.38 6.05 1.49
N LYS A 38 8.36 6.05 2.35
CA LYS A 38 8.35 5.37 3.66
C LYS A 38 7.08 4.56 3.86
N TYR A 39 7.20 3.39 4.48
CA TYR A 39 6.04 2.61 4.93
C TYR A 39 5.47 3.20 6.22
N ILE A 40 4.14 3.20 6.30
CA ILE A 40 3.39 3.51 7.52
C ILE A 40 2.90 2.19 8.11
N ILE A 41 3.43 1.85 9.27
CA ILE A 41 3.14 0.61 9.99
C ILE A 41 2.38 0.97 11.27
N THR A 42 1.35 0.20 11.59
CA THR A 42 0.57 0.34 12.83
C THR A 42 0.52 -0.99 13.58
N PRO A 43 0.47 -0.99 14.92
CA PRO A 43 0.14 -2.18 15.68
C PRO A 43 -1.30 -2.64 15.40
N VAL A 44 -1.51 -3.96 15.38
CA VAL A 44 -2.80 -4.63 15.19
C VAL A 44 -3.01 -5.68 16.29
N GLU A 45 -3.92 -5.36 17.20
CA GLU A 45 -4.17 -6.19 18.40
C GLU A 45 -5.17 -7.33 18.15
N ARG A 46 -6.14 -7.14 17.23
CA ARG A 46 -7.24 -8.09 16.96
C ARG A 46 -7.56 -8.15 15.46
N ASP A 47 -8.30 -9.17 15.04
CA ASP A 47 -8.83 -9.34 13.67
C ASP A 47 -7.75 -9.30 12.57
N ARG A 48 -6.61 -9.96 12.84
CA ARG A 48 -5.44 -9.94 11.97
C ARG A 48 -5.70 -10.58 10.60
N ASP A 49 -6.46 -11.67 10.58
CA ASP A 49 -6.74 -12.43 9.36
C ASP A 49 -7.58 -11.62 8.37
N ASP A 50 -8.56 -10.88 8.88
CA ASP A 50 -9.47 -10.04 8.07
C ASP A 50 -9.01 -8.58 7.95
N PHE A 51 -7.84 -8.21 8.51
CA PHE A 51 -7.41 -6.82 8.62
C PHE A 51 -7.40 -6.09 7.28
N TYR A 52 -6.68 -6.64 6.28
CA TYR A 52 -6.56 -6.01 4.97
C TYR A 52 -7.88 -6.03 4.19
N GLN A 53 -8.70 -7.07 4.38
CA GLN A 53 -10.02 -7.16 3.77
C GLN A 53 -10.97 -6.08 4.32
N ASN A 54 -11.01 -5.92 5.64
CA ASN A 54 -11.79 -4.89 6.32
C ASN A 54 -11.30 -3.48 5.96
N MET A 55 -9.98 -3.29 5.88
CA MET A 55 -9.38 -2.01 5.48
C MET A 55 -9.74 -1.64 4.04
N LEU A 56 -9.65 -2.58 3.10
CA LEU A 56 -10.04 -2.35 1.71
C LEU A 56 -11.54 -2.09 1.56
N LYS A 57 -12.36 -2.83 2.30
CA LYS A 57 -13.80 -2.57 2.38
C LYS A 57 -14.11 -1.16 2.88
N HIS A 58 -13.37 -0.69 3.89
CA HIS A 58 -13.52 0.66 4.42
C HIS A 58 -13.18 1.75 3.37
N TYR A 59 -12.15 1.53 2.55
CA TYR A 59 -11.77 2.50 1.51
C TYR A 59 -12.68 2.46 0.28
N LEU A 60 -13.05 1.26 -0.17
CA LEU A 60 -13.77 1.04 -1.43
C LEU A 60 -15.28 1.01 -1.28
N GLY A 61 -15.80 0.88 -0.06
CA GLY A 61 -17.23 0.74 0.23
C GLY A 61 -17.85 -0.58 -0.25
N LYS A 62 -17.04 -1.52 -0.75
CA LYS A 62 -17.47 -2.84 -1.25
C LYS A 62 -16.49 -3.91 -0.81
N ASN A 63 -16.96 -5.17 -0.75
CA ASN A 63 -16.08 -6.29 -0.48
C ASN A 63 -15.15 -6.53 -1.68
N SER A 64 -13.86 -6.75 -1.42
CA SER A 64 -12.94 -7.23 -2.44
C SER A 64 -13.19 -8.72 -2.68
N GLU A 65 -13.51 -9.09 -3.93
CA GLU A 65 -13.67 -10.50 -4.35
C GLU A 65 -12.31 -11.15 -4.70
N ASP A 66 -11.22 -10.40 -4.52
CA ASP A 66 -9.88 -10.83 -4.91
C ASP A 66 -9.39 -11.94 -3.97
N LYS A 67 -8.99 -13.08 -4.56
CA LYS A 67 -8.52 -14.25 -3.80
C LYS A 67 -7.18 -14.00 -3.09
N ASP A 68 -6.45 -12.96 -3.51
CA ASP A 68 -5.13 -12.62 -2.98
C ASP A 68 -5.10 -11.14 -2.54
N ILE A 69 -5.65 -10.91 -1.34
CA ILE A 69 -5.78 -9.58 -0.74
C ILE A 69 -4.42 -8.89 -0.57
N TYR A 70 -3.36 -9.66 -0.30
CA TYR A 70 -2.01 -9.14 -0.12
C TYR A 70 -1.43 -8.65 -1.45
N LYS A 71 -1.60 -9.40 -2.53
CA LYS A 71 -1.20 -8.93 -3.86
C LYS A 71 -1.98 -7.70 -4.30
N LEU A 72 -3.29 -7.68 -4.07
CA LEU A 72 -4.11 -6.50 -4.35
C LEU A 72 -3.58 -5.28 -3.60
N TRP A 73 -3.25 -5.45 -2.31
CA TRP A 73 -2.72 -4.36 -1.50
C TRP A 73 -1.36 -3.84 -2.01
N ILE A 74 -0.43 -4.72 -2.40
CA ILE A 74 0.84 -4.31 -3.02
C ILE A 74 0.58 -3.47 -4.27
N LYS A 75 -0.36 -3.89 -5.12
CA LYS A 75 -0.70 -3.15 -6.34
C LYS A 75 -1.20 -1.75 -6.02
N ILE A 76 -2.08 -1.60 -5.03
CA ILE A 76 -2.59 -0.29 -4.59
C ILE A 76 -1.45 0.59 -4.06
N LEU A 77 -0.55 0.06 -3.24
CA LEU A 77 0.61 0.81 -2.73
C LEU A 77 1.55 1.24 -3.86
N LYS A 78 1.82 0.36 -4.84
CA LYS A 78 2.62 0.69 -6.02
C LYS A 78 1.96 1.75 -6.88
N HIS A 79 0.66 1.64 -7.09
CA HIS A 79 -0.14 2.62 -7.83
C HIS A 79 -0.09 3.99 -7.17
N LYS A 80 -0.26 4.02 -5.84
CA LYS A 80 -0.10 5.24 -5.04
C LYS A 80 1.25 5.91 -5.28
N LEU A 81 2.35 5.16 -5.23
CA LEU A 81 3.69 5.68 -5.44
C LEU A 81 3.88 6.21 -6.87
N LYS A 82 3.39 5.47 -7.88
CA LYS A 82 3.43 5.88 -9.28
C LYS A 82 2.71 7.21 -9.47
N MET A 83 1.48 7.33 -8.98
CA MET A 83 0.70 8.57 -9.04
C MET A 83 1.38 9.71 -8.27
N SER A 84 1.88 9.44 -7.06
CA SER A 84 2.52 10.47 -6.24
C SER A 84 3.78 11.02 -6.90
N LYS A 85 4.56 10.14 -7.54
CA LYS A 85 5.74 10.53 -8.33
C LYS A 85 5.35 11.35 -9.56
N MET A 86 4.30 10.95 -10.28
CA MET A 86 3.81 11.69 -11.46
C MET A 86 3.26 13.07 -11.11
N LEU A 87 2.58 13.20 -9.96
CA LEU A 87 1.99 14.46 -9.50
C LEU A 87 2.98 15.34 -8.71
N GLY A 88 4.17 14.82 -8.38
CA GLY A 88 5.17 15.51 -7.56
C GLY A 88 4.74 15.75 -6.11
N ARG A 89 3.70 15.05 -5.62
CA ARG A 89 3.16 15.20 -4.26
C ARG A 89 2.61 13.88 -3.74
N ASP A 90 2.61 13.71 -2.41
CA ASP A 90 1.95 12.57 -1.77
C ASP A 90 0.43 12.66 -1.94
N ILE A 91 -0.21 11.52 -2.26
CA ILE A 91 -1.66 11.42 -2.35
C ILE A 91 -2.23 10.62 -1.19
N SER A 92 -3.54 10.68 -0.95
CA SER A 92 -4.17 9.82 0.05
C SER A 92 -4.29 8.39 -0.47
N ILE A 93 -4.05 7.41 0.42
CA ILE A 93 -4.22 5.98 0.11
C ILE A 93 -5.63 5.64 -0.34
N LYS A 94 -6.65 6.32 0.21
CA LYS A 94 -8.04 6.15 -0.20
C LYS A 94 -8.26 6.56 -1.65
N VAL A 95 -7.67 7.69 -2.05
CA VAL A 95 -7.74 8.19 -3.44
C VAL A 95 -7.04 7.21 -4.37
N ALA A 96 -5.83 6.76 -4.01
CA ALA A 96 -5.10 5.78 -4.80
C ALA A 96 -5.84 4.44 -4.93
N ALA A 97 -6.51 3.97 -3.86
CA ALA A 97 -7.27 2.73 -3.89
C ALA A 97 -8.51 2.84 -4.79
N LEU A 98 -9.23 3.97 -4.74
CA LEU A 98 -10.37 4.23 -5.63
C LEU A 98 -9.92 4.31 -7.09
N ASP A 99 -8.89 5.11 -7.36
CA ASP A 99 -8.33 5.27 -8.70
C ASP A 99 -7.82 3.94 -9.27
N PHE A 100 -7.17 3.11 -8.47
CA PHE A 100 -6.73 1.77 -8.88
C PHE A 100 -7.90 0.88 -9.30
N VAL A 101 -9.00 0.89 -8.53
CA VAL A 101 -10.19 0.08 -8.82
C VAL A 101 -10.94 0.57 -10.05
N GLU A 102 -10.95 1.88 -10.30
CA GLU A 102 -11.57 2.48 -11.48
C GLU A 102 -10.73 2.25 -12.74
N THR A 103 -9.40 2.33 -12.64
CA THR A 103 -8.49 2.23 -13.79
C THR A 103 -8.16 0.78 -14.18
N LYS A 104 -8.30 -0.19 -13.26
CA LYS A 104 -8.03 -1.64 -13.46
C LYS A 104 -6.75 -1.93 -14.28
N ASP A 105 -5.63 -1.35 -13.88
CA ASP A 105 -4.29 -1.71 -14.39
C ASP A 105 -3.75 -2.99 -13.71
#